data_AF-W2GBG3-F1
#
_entry.id   AF-W2GBG3-F1
#
_cell.length_a   1.000
_cell.length_b   1.000
_cell.length_c   1.000
_cell.angle_alpha   90.00
_cell.angle_beta   90.00
_cell.angle_gamma   90.00
#
_symmetry.space_group_name_H-M   'P 1'
#
loop_
_entity.id
_entity.type
_entity.pdbx_description
1 polymer ?
#
loop_
_entity_poly.entity_id
_entity_poly.type
_entity_poly.pdbx_seq_one_letter_code
_entity_poly.pdbx_strand_id
1 'polypeptide(L)'
;MQAKRKEYGLSFNHTELKAVLWAQLKPYVQQNVKPVVVAMAEKEKPAVLFTPPHHSNLQPIETVWAAVKGEVGRQYTAETTFQQVRDRLVTSFRSL
;
A
#
# COMPACT_ATOMS: atom_id res chain seq x y z
N MET A 1 7.08 7.30 -20.85
CA MET A 1 6.89 6.00 -21.54
C MET A 1 8.14 5.60 -22.32
N GLN A 2 8.48 6.30 -23.41
CA GLN A 2 9.68 6.03 -24.21
C GLN A 2 10.98 6.21 -23.41
N ALA A 3 11.12 7.30 -22.65
CA ALA A 3 12.29 7.55 -21.78
C ALA A 3 12.53 6.42 -20.75
N LYS A 4 11.47 5.93 -20.10
CA LYS A 4 11.55 4.83 -19.13
C LYS A 4 11.89 3.50 -19.79
N ARG A 5 11.42 3.25 -21.01
CA ARG A 5 11.82 2.07 -21.79
C ARG A 5 13.29 2.11 -22.16
N LYS A 6 13.81 3.28 -22.57
CA LYS A 6 15.25 3.47 -22.80
C LYS A 6 16.07 3.20 -21.54
N GLU A 7 15.64 3.72 -20.39
CA GLU A 7 16.26 3.47 -19.09
C GLU A 7 16.29 1.97 -18.73
N TYR A 8 15.22 1.23 -19.04
CA TYR A 8 15.12 -0.21 -18.80
C TYR A 8 15.67 -1.10 -19.94
N GLY A 9 16.28 -0.51 -20.98
CA GLY A 9 16.78 -1.25 -22.13
C GLY A 9 15.72 -1.93 -23.00
N LEU A 10 14.45 -1.51 -22.90
CA LEU A 10 13.35 -2.04 -23.70
C LEU A 10 13.29 -1.34 -25.07
N SER A 11 13.24 -2.11 -26.15
CA SER A 11 13.02 -1.57 -27.49
C SER A 11 11.64 -0.89 -27.59
N PHE A 12 11.56 0.14 -28.42
CA PHE A 12 10.31 0.80 -28.80
C PHE A 12 10.50 1.53 -30.12
N ASN A 13 9.40 1.68 -30.86
CA ASN A 13 9.36 2.51 -32.05
C ASN A 13 8.72 3.87 -31.71
N HIS A 14 9.25 4.95 -32.29
CA HIS A 14 8.73 6.30 -32.11
C HIS A 14 7.31 6.50 -32.68
N THR A 15 6.86 5.61 -33.57
CA THR A 15 5.51 5.64 -34.16
C THR A 15 4.48 4.82 -33.37
N GLU A 16 4.89 4.04 -32.36
CA GLU A 16 3.97 3.23 -31.56
C GLU A 16 3.02 4.10 -30.72
N LEU A 17 1.74 3.70 -30.71
CA LEU A 17 0.74 4.35 -29.87
C LEU A 17 1.06 4.16 -28.38
N LYS A 18 0.71 5.17 -27.58
CA LYS A 18 0.87 5.15 -26.11
C LYS A 18 0.31 3.88 -25.46
N ALA A 19 -0.83 3.38 -25.95
CA ALA A 19 -1.47 2.17 -25.43
C ALA A 19 -0.59 0.92 -25.62
N VAL A 20 0.05 0.77 -26.78
CA VAL A 20 0.97 -0.34 -27.10
C VAL A 20 2.21 -0.27 -26.21
N LEU A 21 2.80 0.92 -26.11
CA LEU A 21 3.97 1.16 -25.25
C LEU A 21 3.67 0.85 -23.78
N TRP A 22 2.46 1.13 -23.30
CA TRP A 22 2.02 0.83 -21.94
C TRP A 22 1.75 -0.66 -21.71
N ALA A 23 1.05 -1.31 -22.64
CA ALA A 23 0.76 -2.74 -22.58
C ALA A 23 2.04 -3.58 -22.46
N GLN A 24 3.12 -3.15 -23.11
CA GLN A 24 4.43 -3.80 -23.03
C GLN A 24 5.25 -3.39 -21.79
N LEU A 25 5.20 -2.12 -21.37
CA LEU A 25 5.99 -1.65 -20.22
C LEU A 25 5.42 -2.14 -18.89
N LYS A 26 4.09 -2.24 -18.77
CA LYS A 26 3.42 -2.58 -17.51
C LYS A 26 3.84 -3.94 -16.95
N PRO A 27 3.86 -5.05 -17.73
CA PRO A 27 4.34 -6.34 -17.24
C PRO A 27 5.81 -6.30 -16.80
N TYR A 28 6.66 -5.60 -17.55
CA TYR A 28 8.07 -5.46 -17.19
C TYR A 28 8.23 -4.78 -15.83
N VAL A 29 7.52 -3.66 -15.61
CA VAL A 29 7.54 -2.95 -14.32
C VAL A 29 7.06 -3.85 -13.19
N GLN A 30 5.95 -4.58 -13.39
CA GLN A 30 5.41 -5.50 -12.38
C GLN A 30 6.37 -6.64 -12.00
N GLN A 31 7.21 -7.09 -12.92
CA GLN A 31 8.12 -8.22 -12.70
C GLN A 31 9.51 -7.78 -12.22
N ASN A 32 10.01 -6.62 -12.66
CA ASN A 32 11.42 -6.25 -12.51
C ASN A 32 11.63 -5.01 -11.64
N VAL A 33 10.62 -4.17 -11.46
CA VAL A 33 10.76 -2.93 -10.70
C VAL A 33 10.18 -3.13 -9.32
N LYS A 34 11.08 -3.22 -8.33
CA LYS A 34 10.72 -3.28 -6.93
C LYS A 34 10.06 -1.95 -6.50
N PRO A 35 8.88 -1.97 -5.85
CA PRO A 35 8.27 -0.75 -5.32
C PRO A 35 9.18 -0.06 -4.29
N VAL A 36 9.21 1.27 -4.29
CA VAL A 36 10.09 2.05 -3.39
C VAL A 36 9.88 1.68 -1.92
N VAL A 37 8.62 1.48 -1.50
CA VAL A 37 8.29 1.08 -0.12
C VAL A 37 8.86 -0.27 0.27
N VAL A 38 9.03 -1.20 -0.69
CA VAL A 38 9.65 -2.52 -0.46
C VAL A 38 11.14 -2.33 -0.26
N ALA A 39 11.79 -1.55 -1.12
CA ALA A 39 13.22 -1.24 -0.98
C ALA A 39 13.53 -0.48 0.33
N MET A 40 12.62 0.38 0.79
CA MET A 40 12.73 1.04 2.10
C MET A 40 12.56 0.04 3.25
N ALA A 41 11.54 -0.80 3.20
CA ALA A 41 11.29 -1.79 4.25
C ALA A 41 12.42 -2.83 4.36
N GLU A 42 12.98 -3.27 3.23
CA GLU A 42 14.10 -4.21 3.18
C GLU A 42 15.40 -3.69 3.82
N LYS A 43 15.61 -2.36 3.82
CA LYS A 43 16.75 -1.74 4.52
C LYS A 43 16.66 -1.91 6.03
N GLU A 44 15.44 -1.92 6.58
CA GLU A 44 15.17 -2.02 8.02
C GLU A 44 14.89 -3.47 8.45
N LYS A 45 14.25 -4.27 7.60
CA LYS A 45 13.87 -5.66 7.86
C LYS A 45 14.12 -6.54 6.64
N PRO A 46 14.78 -7.71 6.79
CA PRO A 46 15.26 -8.49 5.64
C PRO A 46 14.19 -9.02 4.67
N ALA A 47 12.91 -9.02 5.06
CA ALA A 47 11.85 -9.62 4.27
C ALA A 47 10.57 -8.78 4.29
N VAL A 48 10.01 -8.58 3.10
CA VAL A 48 8.68 -8.00 2.88
C VAL A 48 7.77 -9.11 2.35
N LEU A 49 6.71 -9.41 3.08
CA LEU A 49 5.71 -10.41 2.70
C LEU A 49 4.47 -9.73 2.14
N PHE A 50 3.93 -10.28 1.06
CA PHE A 50 2.69 -9.80 0.44
C PHE A 50 1.56 -10.77 0.71
N THR A 51 0.41 -10.25 1.13
CA THR A 51 -0.84 -11.01 1.10
C THR A 51 -1.45 -10.99 -0.30
N PRO A 52 -2.13 -12.06 -0.72
CA PRO A 52 -2.90 -12.08 -1.95
C PRO A 52 -3.88 -10.89 -2.08
N PRO A 53 -4.13 -10.38 -3.30
CA PRO A 53 -5.11 -9.32 -3.53
C PRO A 53 -6.48 -9.70 -2.97
N HIS A 54 -7.21 -8.72 -2.43
CA HIS A 54 -8.57 -8.89 -1.87
C HIS A 54 -8.69 -9.77 -0.62
N HIS A 55 -7.56 -10.22 -0.04
CA HIS A 55 -7.54 -11.03 1.19
C HIS A 55 -6.99 -10.25 2.38
N SER A 56 -7.66 -9.17 2.77
CA SER A 56 -7.28 -8.38 3.95
C SER A 56 -7.35 -9.19 5.24
N ASN A 57 -8.20 -10.23 5.31
CA ASN A 57 -8.30 -11.16 6.43
C ASN A 57 -6.99 -11.92 6.74
N LEU A 58 -6.05 -11.97 5.79
CA LEU A 58 -4.72 -12.57 6.00
C LEU A 58 -3.72 -11.60 6.64
N GLN A 59 -4.10 -10.34 6.86
CA GLN A 59 -3.28 -9.34 7.53
C GLN A 59 -3.70 -9.26 9.00
N PRO A 60 -2.88 -9.74 9.97
CA PRO A 60 -3.27 -9.78 11.38
C PRO A 60 -3.66 -8.42 11.97
N ILE A 61 -3.10 -7.34 11.40
CA ILE A 61 -3.40 -5.97 11.82
C ILE A 61 -4.88 -5.62 11.60
N GLU A 62 -5.57 -6.24 10.65
CA GLU A 62 -7.00 -5.98 10.40
C GLU A 62 -7.88 -6.41 11.57
N THR A 63 -7.54 -7.52 12.24
CA THR A 63 -8.25 -7.98 13.45
C THR A 63 -8.10 -6.98 14.59
N VAL A 64 -6.86 -6.51 14.82
CA VAL A 64 -6.55 -5.50 15.84
C VAL A 64 -7.33 -4.21 15.53
N TRP A 65 -7.30 -3.76 14.28
CA TRP A 65 -8.03 -2.57 13.85
C TRP A 65 -9.54 -2.72 13.94
N ALA A 66 -10.11 -3.90 13.67
CA ALA A 66 -11.55 -4.13 13.80
C ALA A 66 -12.01 -3.91 15.25
N ALA A 67 -11.26 -4.41 16.23
CA ALA A 67 -11.54 -4.21 17.64
C ALA A 67 -11.42 -2.73 18.04
N VAL A 68 -10.30 -2.09 17.70
CA VAL A 68 -10.02 -0.69 18.07
C VAL A 68 -11.01 0.28 17.43
N LYS A 69 -11.28 0.14 16.12
CA LYS A 69 -12.25 0.99 15.41
C LYS A 69 -13.65 0.79 15.97
N GLY A 70 -14.02 -0.44 16.30
CA GLY A 70 -15.30 -0.74 16.94
C GLY A 70 -15.45 0.01 18.26
N GLU A 71 -14.42 -0.01 19.11
CA GLU A 71 -14.43 0.67 20.40
C GLU A 71 -14.50 2.20 20.26
N VAL A 72 -13.60 2.80 19.49
CA VAL A 72 -13.59 4.25 19.28
C VAL A 72 -14.86 4.73 18.56
N GLY A 73 -15.36 3.94 17.59
CA GLY A 73 -16.54 4.27 16.80
C GLY A 73 -17.84 4.28 17.61
N ARG A 74 -17.99 3.38 18.60
CA ARG A 74 -19.15 3.39 19.52
C ARG A 74 -19.25 4.66 20.36
N GLN A 75 -18.15 5.39 20.54
CA GLN A 75 -18.09 6.62 21.31
C GLN A 75 -18.29 7.89 20.46
N TYR A 76 -18.60 7.73 19.16
CA TYR A 76 -18.77 8.85 18.25
C TYR A 76 -20.05 9.65 18.55
N THR A 77 -19.91 10.98 18.51
CA THR A 77 -20.99 11.97 18.54
C THR A 77 -20.72 13.05 17.49
N ALA A 78 -21.71 13.89 17.18
CA ALA A 78 -21.55 14.96 16.18
C ALA A 78 -20.47 16.01 16.58
N GLU A 79 -20.16 16.12 17.86
CA GLU A 79 -19.18 17.05 18.43
C GLU A 79 -17.80 16.40 18.60
N THR A 80 -17.64 15.14 18.18
CA THR A 80 -16.37 14.42 18.32
C THR A 80 -15.27 15.10 17.51
N THR A 81 -14.20 15.48 18.21
CA THR A 81 -13.04 16.15 17.61
C THR A 81 -11.94 15.14 17.25
N PHE A 82 -11.03 15.54 16.36
CA PHE A 82 -9.86 14.73 16.02
C PHE A 82 -8.96 14.42 17.22
N GLN A 83 -8.83 15.35 18.16
CA GLN A 83 -8.04 15.12 19.37
C GLN A 83 -8.66 14.03 20.24
N GLN A 84 -9.98 14.05 20.42
CA GLN A 84 -10.69 12.98 21.14
C GLN A 84 -10.55 11.63 20.43
N VAL A 85 -10.63 11.58 19.10
CA VAL A 85 -10.40 10.35 18.33
C VAL A 85 -8.99 9.81 18.59
N ARG A 86 -7.96 10.67 18.56
CA ARG A 86 -6.58 10.29 18.84
C ARG A 86 -6.43 9.71 20.26
N ASP A 87 -6.98 10.38 21.27
CA ASP A 87 -6.84 9.95 22.67
C ASP A 87 -7.57 8.63 22.93
N ARG A 88 -8.74 8.44 22.31
CA ARG A 88 -9.50 7.18 22.35
C ARG A 88 -8.75 6.05 21.63
N LEU A 89 -8.13 6.31 20.49
CA LEU A 89 -7.28 5.33 19.80
C LEU A 89 -6.11 4.90 20.68
N VAL A 90 -5.37 5.84 21.26
CA VAL A 90 -4.25 5.53 22.17
C VAL A 90 -4.71 4.70 23.36
N THR A 91 -5.87 5.05 23.95
CA THR A 91 -6.44 4.31 25.07
C THR A 91 -6.85 2.90 24.65
N SER A 92 -7.56 2.75 23.53
CA SER A 92 -8.01 1.47 23.01
C SER A 92 -6.85 0.53 22.65
N PHE A 93 -5.75 1.05 22.10
CA PHE A 93 -4.54 0.27 21.86
C PHE A 93 -3.82 -0.16 23.14
N ARG A 94 -3.94 0.58 24.25
CA ARG A 94 -3.35 0.20 25.55
C ARG A 94 -4.16 -0.86 26.28
N SER A 95 -5.46 -0.97 25.99
CA SER A 95 -6.38 -1.92 26.61
C SER A 95 -6.67 -3.15 25.76
N LEU A 96 -5.90 -3.35 24.68
CA LEU A 96 -6.04 -4.44 23.71
C LEU A 96 -5.44 -5.75 24.24
#